data_AF-A0A2J6SN96-F1
#
_entry.id   AF-A0A2J6SN96-F1
#
_cell.length_a   1.000
_cell.length_b   1.000
_cell.length_c   1.000
_cell.angle_alpha   90.00
_cell.angle_beta   90.00
_cell.angle_gamma   90.00
#
_symmetry.space_group_name_H-M   'P 1'
#
loop_
_entity.id
_entity.type
_entity.pdbx_description
1 polymer ?
#
loop_
_entity_poly.entity_id
_entity_poly.type
_entity_poly.pdbx_seq_one_letter_code
_entity_poly.pdbx_strand_id
1 'polypeptide(L)'
;MEDGNSAYGHKSISNCCVRYRSKHRIVLLHYPSISPDMNPIEKCWRWIKQALHRRYHQPITEAEMRQAVLVEWEAIPQEWISELILKQEHWVQVLMQRHGWSTPN
;
A
#
# COMPACT_ATOMS: atom_id res chain seq x y z
N MET A 1 4.99 -1.02 -7.44
CA MET A 1 4.49 0.32 -7.02
C MET A 1 5.37 0.73 -5.86
N GLU A 2 6.15 1.79 -5.99
CA GLU A 2 6.99 2.31 -4.90
C GLU A 2 6.55 3.74 -4.63
N ASP A 3 6.45 4.11 -3.35
CA ASP A 3 6.31 5.50 -2.98
C ASP A 3 7.58 6.25 -3.38
N GLY A 4 7.48 7.52 -3.77
CA GLY A 4 8.62 8.32 -4.27
C GLY A 4 9.68 8.64 -3.20
N ASN A 5 9.90 7.76 -2.22
CA ASN A 5 10.87 7.89 -1.15
C ASN A 5 12.30 7.90 -1.72
N SER A 6 13.10 8.87 -1.26
CA SER A 6 14.46 9.14 -1.75
C SER A 6 15.42 7.96 -1.54
N ALA A 7 15.16 7.11 -0.54
CA ALA A 7 15.91 5.87 -0.29
C ALA A 7 15.83 4.87 -1.46
N TYR A 8 14.71 4.85 -2.19
CA TYR A 8 14.49 3.98 -3.35
C TYR A 8 14.73 4.70 -4.69
N GLY A 9 14.96 6.02 -4.65
CA GLY A 9 14.74 6.93 -5.78
C GLY A 9 15.91 7.83 -6.19
N HIS A 10 17.16 7.61 -5.76
CA HIS A 10 18.26 8.31 -6.43
C HIS A 10 18.46 7.72 -7.83
N LYS A 11 18.34 8.57 -8.86
CA LYS A 11 18.58 8.34 -10.30
C LYS A 11 20.02 7.90 -10.64
N SER A 12 20.77 7.40 -9.65
CA SER A 12 22.11 6.89 -9.82
C SER A 12 22.06 5.44 -10.27
N ILE A 13 22.73 5.15 -11.38
CA ILE A 13 22.95 3.79 -11.92
C ILE A 13 23.76 2.94 -10.93
N SER A 14 24.43 3.56 -9.94
CA SER A 14 25.14 2.87 -8.86
C SER A 14 24.24 2.41 -7.69
N ASN A 15 22.97 2.81 -7.65
CA ASN A 15 22.06 2.43 -6.56
C ASN A 15 21.84 0.91 -6.55
N CYS A 16 22.05 0.27 -5.40
CA CYS A 16 21.90 -1.18 -5.22
C CYS A 16 20.48 -1.67 -5.55
N CYS A 17 19.44 -0.88 -5.24
CA CYS A 17 18.05 -1.19 -5.55
C CYS A 17 17.78 -1.17 -7.07
N VAL A 18 18.40 -0.24 -7.81
CA VAL A 18 18.30 -0.20 -9.29
C VAL A 18 18.97 -1.42 -9.90
N ARG A 19 20.18 -1.76 -9.46
CA ARG A 19 20.90 -2.95 -9.93
C ARG A 19 20.15 -4.25 -9.62
N TYR A 20 19.58 -4.36 -8.43
CA TYR A 20 18.79 -5.53 -8.04
C TYR A 20 17.55 -5.69 -8.92
N ARG A 21 16.77 -4.61 -9.13
CA ARG A 21 15.60 -4.64 -10.00
C ARG A 21 15.94 -5.04 -11.43
N SER A 22 17.00 -4.46 -12.01
CA SER A 22 17.45 -4.83 -13.36
C SER A 22 17.90 -6.29 -13.44
N LYS A 23 18.64 -6.79 -12.44
CA LYS A 23 19.08 -8.19 -12.37
C LYS A 23 17.88 -9.15 -12.31
N HIS A 24 16.87 -8.83 -11.53
CA HIS A 24 15.69 -9.67 -11.31
C HIS A 24 14.52 -9.36 -12.26
N ARG A 25 14.72 -8.49 -13.27
CA ARG A 25 13.69 -8.07 -14.25
C ARG A 25 12.40 -7.57 -13.60
N ILE A 26 12.53 -6.86 -12.48
CA ILE A 26 11.39 -6.28 -11.76
C ILE A 26 11.01 -4.97 -12.46
N VAL A 27 9.84 -4.94 -13.08
CA VAL A 27 9.30 -3.75 -13.73
C VAL A 27 8.63 -2.85 -12.70
N LEU A 28 9.04 -1.58 -12.66
CA LEU A 28 8.42 -0.58 -11.81
C LEU A 28 7.20 0.01 -12.53
N LEU A 29 6.02 -0.10 -11.91
CA LEU A 29 4.82 0.60 -12.37
C LEU A 29 5.00 2.10 -12.14
N HIS A 30 4.84 2.91 -13.20
CA HIS A 30 4.85 4.36 -13.10
C HIS A 30 3.62 4.83 -12.32
N TYR A 31 3.83 5.60 -11.27
CA TYR A 31 2.80 5.93 -10.30
C TYR A 31 2.87 7.41 -9.94
N PRO A 32 1.73 8.11 -9.82
CA PRO A 32 1.73 9.52 -9.49
C PRO A 32 2.30 9.75 -8.08
N SER A 33 3.21 10.72 -7.98
CA SER A 33 3.73 11.19 -6.71
C SER A 33 2.58 11.66 -5.80
N ILE A 34 2.63 11.34 -4.50
CA ILE A 34 1.69 11.88 -3.49
C ILE A 34 0.24 11.40 -3.69
N SER A 35 0.04 10.14 -4.10
CA SER A 35 -1.30 9.52 -4.17
C SER A 35 -1.36 8.23 -3.34
N PRO A 36 -1.26 8.29 -2.00
CA PRO A 36 -1.35 7.09 -1.15
C PRO A 36 -2.69 6.35 -1.31
N ASP A 37 -3.75 7.08 -1.61
CA ASP A 37 -5.12 6.58 -1.83
C ASP A 37 -5.27 5.65 -3.04
N MET A 38 -4.33 5.71 -3.98
CA MET A 38 -4.26 4.80 -5.12
C MET A 38 -3.44 3.52 -4.84
N ASN A 39 -2.79 3.40 -3.67
CA ASN A 39 -1.90 2.30 -3.35
C ASN A 39 -2.70 1.23 -2.60
N PRO A 40 -2.88 0.01 -3.15
CA PRO A 40 -3.68 -1.04 -2.51
C PRO A 40 -3.23 -1.34 -1.08
N ILE A 41 -1.92 -1.22 -0.77
CA ILE A 41 -1.41 -1.49 0.58
C ILE A 41 -1.95 -0.51 1.63
N GLU A 42 -2.23 0.75 1.26
CA GLU A 42 -2.80 1.75 2.17
C GLU A 42 -4.24 1.37 2.56
N LYS A 43 -4.98 0.76 1.62
CA LYS A 43 -6.31 0.21 1.90
C LYS A 43 -6.22 -1.00 2.83
N CYS A 44 -5.21 -1.88 2.68
CA CYS A 44 -4.94 -2.97 3.63
C CYS A 44 -4.59 -2.44 5.02
N TRP A 45 -3.73 -1.42 5.13
CA TRP A 45 -3.40 -0.80 6.42
C TRP A 45 -4.62 -0.16 7.09
N ARG A 46 -5.51 0.45 6.30
CA ARG A 46 -6.79 0.97 6.78
C ARG A 46 -7.67 -0.13 7.35
N TRP A 47 -7.76 -1.27 6.67
CA TRP A 47 -8.50 -2.45 7.15
C TRP A 47 -8.01 -2.88 8.53
N ILE A 48 -6.69 -3.08 8.67
CA ILE A 48 -6.06 -3.51 9.93
C ILE A 48 -6.33 -2.51 11.05
N LYS A 49 -6.12 -1.21 10.80
CA LYS A 49 -6.39 -0.16 11.82
C LYS A 49 -7.85 -0.15 12.26
N GLN A 50 -8.80 -0.31 11.34
CA GLN A 50 -10.22 -0.36 11.67
C GLN A 50 -10.57 -1.62 12.47
N ALA A 51 -10.00 -2.77 12.12
CA ALA A 51 -10.22 -4.00 12.85
C ALA A 51 -9.63 -3.94 14.27
N LEU A 52 -8.40 -3.43 14.41
CA LEU A 52 -7.77 -3.18 15.71
C LEU A 52 -8.62 -2.27 16.59
N HIS A 53 -9.13 -1.15 16.05
CA HIS A 53 -9.99 -0.22 16.78
C HIS A 53 -11.32 -0.86 17.24
N ARG A 54 -11.82 -1.87 16.51
CA ARG A 54 -13.06 -2.58 16.86
C ARG A 54 -12.86 -3.74 17.83
N ARG A 55 -11.61 -4.11 18.15
CA ARG A 55 -11.34 -5.18 19.13
C ARG A 55 -11.92 -4.81 20.49
N TYR A 56 -12.61 -5.78 21.09
CA TYR A 56 -13.14 -5.65 22.44
C TYR A 56 -12.00 -5.50 23.48
N HIS A 57 -10.90 -6.22 23.28
CA HIS A 57 -9.68 -6.09 24.08
C HIS A 57 -8.59 -5.41 23.26
N GLN A 58 -8.18 -4.22 23.70
CA GLN A 58 -7.08 -3.50 23.09
C GLN A 58 -5.74 -4.07 23.58
N PRO A 59 -4.76 -4.29 22.69
CA PRO A 59 -3.43 -4.73 23.08
C PRO A 59 -2.75 -3.66 23.94
N ILE A 60 -2.13 -4.07 25.04
CA ILE A 60 -1.49 -3.17 26.02
C ILE A 60 0.03 -3.23 25.86
N THR A 61 0.56 -4.38 25.42
CA THR A 61 1.99 -4.58 25.18
C THR A 61 2.33 -4.56 23.69
N GLU A 62 3.60 -4.28 23.38
CA GLU A 62 4.10 -4.35 22.00
C GLU A 62 3.94 -5.76 21.40
N ALA A 63 4.17 -6.80 22.21
CA ALA A 63 4.01 -8.19 21.77
C ALA A 63 2.56 -8.52 21.40
N GLU A 64 1.59 -8.08 22.20
CA GLU A 64 0.16 -8.22 21.90
C GLU A 64 -0.25 -7.41 20.67
N MET A 65 0.27 -6.19 20.52
CA MET A 65 0.00 -5.35 19.36
C MET A 65 0.53 -6.02 18.08
N ARG A 66 1.76 -6.55 18.12
CA ARG A 66 2.36 -7.27 16.99
C ARG A 66 1.51 -8.49 16.62
N GLN A 67 1.09 -9.27 17.61
CA GLN A 67 0.25 -10.44 17.36
C GLN A 67 -1.11 -10.05 16.79
N ALA A 68 -1.73 -8.99 17.31
CA ALA A 68 -3.00 -8.48 16.82
C ALA A 68 -2.91 -8.00 15.36
N VAL A 69 -1.84 -7.29 15.00
CA VAL A 69 -1.59 -6.86 13.61
C VAL A 69 -1.44 -8.05 12.68
N LEU A 70 -0.68 -9.08 13.07
CA LEU A 70 -0.50 -10.28 12.25
C LEU A 70 -1.83 -11.02 12.04
N VAL A 71 -2.64 -11.15 13.09
CA VAL A 71 -3.97 -11.78 12.98
C VAL A 71 -4.87 -11.02 12.02
N GLU A 72 -4.93 -9.68 12.12
CA GLU A 72 -5.75 -8.88 11.20
C GLU A 72 -5.19 -8.85 9.78
N TRP A 73 -3.89 -8.96 9.60
CA TRP A 73 -3.26 -9.08 8.29
C TRP A 73 -3.67 -10.38 7.59
N GLU A 74 -3.58 -11.52 8.29
CA GLU A 74 -4.01 -12.82 7.76
C GLU A 74 -5.52 -12.92 7.53
N ALA A 75 -6.31 -12.08 8.21
CA ALA A 75 -7.77 -12.03 8.04
C ALA A 75 -8.23 -11.26 6.78
N ILE A 76 -7.34 -10.56 6.08
CA ILE A 76 -7.70 -9.82 4.85
C ILE A 76 -7.99 -10.84 3.73
N PRO A 77 -9.20 -10.87 3.15
CA PRO A 77 -9.52 -11.80 2.08
C PRO A 77 -8.64 -11.55 0.85
N GLN A 78 -8.07 -12.61 0.30
CA GLN A 78 -7.23 -12.50 -0.89
C GLN A 78 -8.03 -11.99 -2.10
N GLU A 79 -9.30 -12.35 -2.21
CA GLU A 79 -10.22 -11.89 -3.25
C GLU A 79 -10.42 -10.37 -3.18
N TRP A 80 -10.51 -9.82 -1.96
CA TRP A 80 -10.65 -8.37 -1.77
C TRP A 80 -9.39 -7.63 -2.23
N ILE A 81 -8.20 -8.15 -1.93
CA ILE A 81 -6.93 -7.60 -2.42
C ILE A 81 -6.88 -7.68 -3.96
N SER A 82 -7.25 -8.81 -4.53
CA SER A 82 -7.31 -8.99 -5.99
C SER A 82 -8.27 -8.00 -6.65
N GLU A 83 -9.45 -7.79 -6.08
CA GLU A 83 -10.39 -6.77 -6.57
C GLU A 83 -9.82 -5.36 -6.49
N LEU A 84 -9.09 -5.01 -5.43
CA LEU A 84 -8.45 -3.69 -5.32
C LEU A 84 -7.43 -3.46 -6.43
N ILE A 85 -6.64 -4.48 -6.76
CA ILE A 85 -5.66 -4.42 -7.86
C ILE A 85 -6.38 -4.29 -9.21
N LEU A 86 -7.43 -5.08 -9.44
CA LEU A 86 -8.20 -5.02 -10.69
C LEU A 86 -8.95 -3.70 -10.87
N LYS A 87 -9.44 -3.10 -9.78
CA LYS A 87 -10.15 -1.80 -9.79
C LYS A 87 -9.20 -0.62 -9.88
N GLN A 88 -7.89 -0.82 -10.06
CA GLN A 88 -6.93 0.28 -10.12
C GLN A 88 -7.24 1.29 -11.23
N GLU A 89 -7.74 0.84 -12.40
CA GLU A 89 -8.19 1.73 -13.48
C GLU A 89 -9.36 2.63 -13.04
N HIS A 90 -10.31 2.09 -12.27
CA HIS A 90 -11.40 2.87 -11.72
C HIS A 90 -10.88 3.98 -10.78
N TRP A 91 -9.92 3.67 -9.91
CA TRP A 91 -9.33 4.66 -9.01
C TRP A 91 -8.57 5.76 -9.77
N VAL A 92 -7.89 5.43 -10.87
CA VAL A 92 -7.28 6.42 -11.78
C VAL A 92 -8.35 7.36 -12.33
N GLN A 93 -9.48 6.82 -12.81
CA GLN A 93 -10.58 7.63 -13.33
C GLN A 93 -11.18 8.55 -12.28
N VAL A 94 -11.39 8.06 -11.06
CA VAL A 94 -11.89 8.88 -9.94
C VAL A 94 -10.91 10.01 -9.61
N LEU A 95 -9.60 9.73 -9.60
CA LEU A 95 -8.57 10.74 -9.38
C LEU A 95 -8.55 11.80 -10.49
N MET A 96 -8.72 11.39 -11.76
CA MET A 96 -8.84 12.31 -12.89
C MET A 96 -10.09 13.19 -12.80
N GLN A 97 -11.24 12.60 -12.47
CA GLN A 97 -12.50 13.34 -12.26
C GLN A 97 -12.40 14.33 -11.10
N ARG A 98 -11.57 14.02 -10.11
CA ARG A 98 -11.27 14.89 -8.97
C ARG A 98 -10.10 15.82 -9.24
N HIS A 99 -9.61 15.98 -10.46
CA HIS A 99 -8.50 16.88 -10.79
C HIS A 99 -7.25 16.68 -9.89
N GLY A 100 -6.98 15.43 -9.47
CA GLY A 100 -5.85 15.11 -8.59
C GLY A 100 -6.12 15.31 -7.08
N TRP A 101 -7.32 15.74 -6.68
CA TRP A 101 -7.73 15.77 -5.28
C TRP A 101 -7.98 14.34 -4.74
N SER A 102 -7.89 14.19 -3.42
CA SER A 102 -8.01 12.89 -2.76
C SER A 102 -9.28 12.15 -3.16
N THR A 103 -9.17 10.84 -3.40
CA THR A 103 -10.31 10.00 -3.72
C THR A 103 -11.13 9.67 -2.45
N PRO A 104 -12.46 9.49 -2.55
CA PRO A 104 -13.29 9.20 -1.39
C PRO A 104 -13.05 7.74 -0.97
N ASN A 105 -13.13 7.52 0.35
CA ASN A 105 -12.68 6.30 1.01
C ASN A 105 -13.69 5.16 1.04
#